data_AF-A0A2G9U0Y2-F1
#
_entry.id   AF-A0A2G9U0Y2-F1
#
_cell.length_a   1.000
_cell.length_b   1.000
_cell.length_c   1.000
_cell.angle_alpha   90.00
_cell.angle_beta   90.00
_cell.angle_gamma   90.00
#
_symmetry.space_group_name_H-M   'P 1'
#
loop_
_entity.id
_entity.type
_entity.pdbx_description
1 polymer ?
#
loop_
_entity_poly.entity_id
_entity_poly.type
_entity_poly.pdbx_seq_one_letter_code
_entity_poly.pdbx_strand_id
1 'polypeptide(L)'
;MMDFPIRAIAPNAYAPVDTPEGCGEEVEAKEEWQTLEYKLDGSNAAGEPDGFKRCNSWIKAPSDRKVEVEIVALPDMYVDSGCKYAGLEIKAHTDKRLTGYRFCSKKDINKRLISNTSFVPVITYNRLQRSVNTKLKYHYV
;
A
#
# COMPACT_ATOMS: atom_id res chain seq x y z
N MET A 1 25.33 6.91 -47.69
CA MET A 1 24.61 5.65 -47.41
C MET A 1 25.24 5.03 -46.18
N MET A 2 24.41 4.75 -45.19
CA MET A 2 24.56 3.96 -43.95
C MET A 2 23.79 4.74 -42.87
N ASP A 3 22.45 4.71 -43.02
CA ASP A 3 21.52 5.02 -41.94
C ASP A 3 21.71 3.97 -40.84
N PHE A 4 22.15 4.40 -39.66
CA PHE A 4 22.06 3.60 -38.45
C PHE A 4 20.82 4.09 -37.67
N PRO A 5 19.83 3.22 -37.41
CA PRO A 5 18.66 3.64 -36.66
C PRO A 5 19.07 3.98 -35.22
N ILE A 6 18.75 5.20 -34.80
CA ILE A 6 18.86 5.61 -33.40
C ILE A 6 17.92 4.71 -32.61
N ARG A 7 18.50 3.75 -31.88
CA ARG A 7 17.80 2.93 -30.90
C ARG A 7 17.30 3.88 -29.82
N ALA A 8 15.99 4.11 -29.77
CA ALA A 8 15.36 4.89 -28.72
C ALA A 8 15.76 4.30 -27.37
N ILE A 9 16.60 5.02 -26.63
CA ILE A 9 16.79 4.79 -25.21
C ILE A 9 15.48 5.25 -24.59
N ALA A 10 14.71 4.31 -24.04
CA ALA A 10 13.50 4.64 -23.30
C ALA A 10 13.87 5.68 -22.23
N PRO A 11 13.27 6.89 -22.25
CA PRO A 11 13.53 7.85 -21.20
C PRO A 11 12.97 7.26 -19.91
N ASN A 12 13.84 7.20 -18.92
CA ASN A 12 13.57 7.05 -17.50
C ASN A 12 12.14 7.51 -17.17
N ALA A 13 11.22 6.55 -16.98
CA ALA A 13 9.83 6.83 -16.68
C ALA A 13 9.71 7.25 -15.21
N TYR A 14 10.00 8.53 -14.94
CA TYR A 14 9.47 9.16 -13.75
C TYR A 14 7.96 9.22 -13.95
N ALA A 15 7.25 8.27 -13.32
CA ALA A 15 5.82 8.39 -13.12
C ALA A 15 5.54 9.77 -12.48
N PRO A 16 4.48 10.48 -12.89
CA PRO A 16 4.08 11.70 -12.21
C PRO A 16 4.00 11.45 -10.70
N VAL A 17 4.50 12.39 -9.89
CA VAL A 17 4.45 12.38 -8.41
C VAL A 17 3.00 12.44 -7.86
N ASP A 18 2.01 12.33 -8.75
CA ASP A 18 0.58 12.40 -8.46
C ASP A 18 -0.08 11.01 -8.37
N THR A 19 0.68 9.92 -8.54
CA THR A 19 0.16 8.56 -8.37
C THR A 19 1.03 7.76 -7.41
N PRO A 20 0.42 6.93 -6.54
CA PRO A 20 1.20 6.12 -5.63
C PRO A 20 2.02 5.08 -6.40
N GLU A 21 3.29 4.93 -6.04
CA GLU A 21 4.22 4.01 -6.72
C GLU A 21 3.79 2.55 -6.54
N GLY A 22 4.09 1.70 -7.53
CA GLY A 22 3.82 0.26 -7.47
C GLY A 22 2.43 -0.10 -7.99
N CYS A 23 1.84 -1.17 -7.45
CA CYS A 23 0.58 -1.73 -7.99
C CYS A 23 -0.70 -1.17 -7.36
N GLY A 24 -0.58 -0.20 -6.44
CA GLY A 24 -1.74 0.37 -5.78
C GLY A 24 -2.32 1.55 -6.55
N GLU A 25 -3.24 2.27 -5.93
CA GLU A 25 -4.07 3.26 -6.61
C GLU A 25 -4.54 4.37 -5.67
N GLU A 26 -4.98 5.48 -6.25
CA GLU A 26 -5.70 6.50 -5.51
C GLU A 26 -7.20 6.19 -5.53
N VAL A 27 -7.83 6.22 -4.35
CA VAL A 27 -9.27 6.01 -4.20
C VAL A 27 -9.91 7.08 -3.34
N GLU A 28 -11.14 7.43 -3.70
CA GLU A 28 -11.99 8.30 -2.89
C GLU A 28 -12.84 7.46 -1.94
N ALA A 29 -12.84 7.84 -0.66
CA ALA A 29 -13.73 7.31 0.36
C ALA A 29 -15.13 7.92 0.22
N LYS A 30 -16.14 7.11 0.49
CA LYS A 30 -17.56 7.47 0.53
C LYS A 30 -18.12 7.24 1.93
N GLU A 31 -19.40 7.58 2.16
CA GLU A 31 -20.07 7.23 3.43
C GLU A 31 -20.22 5.72 3.56
N GLU A 32 -20.46 5.03 2.44
CA GLU A 32 -20.57 3.59 2.38
C GLU A 32 -19.19 2.91 2.39
N TRP A 33 -19.17 1.72 3.00
CA TRP A 33 -17.99 0.86 3.00
C TRP A 33 -17.59 0.41 1.59
N GLN A 34 -16.38 0.77 1.21
CA GLN A 34 -15.67 0.30 0.02
C GLN A 34 -14.59 -0.71 0.41
N THR A 35 -13.98 -1.38 -0.57
CA THR A 35 -12.98 -2.43 -0.35
C THR A 35 -11.74 -2.19 -1.19
N LEU A 36 -10.56 -2.37 -0.58
CA LEU A 36 -9.29 -2.52 -1.30
C LEU A 36 -8.74 -3.93 -1.05
N GLU A 37 -8.30 -4.59 -2.12
CA GLU A 37 -7.73 -5.93 -2.06
C GLU A 37 -6.49 -6.02 -2.94
N TYR A 38 -5.40 -6.53 -2.37
CA TYR A 38 -4.12 -6.68 -3.06
C TYR A 38 -3.61 -8.11 -2.92
N LYS A 39 -3.22 -8.70 -4.05
CA LYS A 39 -2.42 -9.92 -4.10
C LYS A 39 -1.00 -9.56 -4.54
N LEU A 40 -0.08 -9.48 -3.59
CA LEU A 40 1.29 -9.02 -3.83
C LEU A 40 2.28 -10.19 -3.84
N ASP A 41 2.86 -10.49 -4.99
CA ASP A 41 3.97 -11.45 -5.12
C ASP A 41 5.30 -10.82 -4.70
N GLY A 42 5.91 -11.35 -3.63
CA GLY A 42 7.21 -10.90 -3.12
C GLY A 42 8.40 -11.60 -3.79
N SER A 43 8.18 -12.46 -4.79
CA SER A 43 9.25 -13.09 -5.54
C SER A 43 10.17 -12.04 -6.17
N ASN A 44 11.48 -12.27 -6.15
CA ASN A 44 12.51 -11.31 -6.59
C ASN A 44 12.56 -9.97 -5.83
N ALA A 45 11.92 -9.86 -4.65
CA ALA A 45 12.00 -8.63 -3.86
C ALA A 45 13.43 -8.23 -3.47
N ALA A 46 14.39 -9.17 -3.43
CA ALA A 46 15.80 -8.88 -3.21
C ALA A 46 16.45 -8.00 -4.31
N GLY A 47 15.81 -7.90 -5.49
CA GLY A 47 16.23 -6.96 -6.54
C GLY A 47 15.72 -5.53 -6.34
N GLU A 48 14.80 -5.30 -5.40
CA GLU A 48 14.32 -3.96 -5.05
C GLU A 48 15.35 -3.25 -4.15
N PRO A 49 15.47 -1.90 -4.22
CA PRO A 49 16.51 -1.16 -3.49
C PRO A 49 16.60 -1.44 -1.99
N ASP A 50 15.46 -1.70 -1.34
CA ASP A 50 15.38 -2.02 0.08
C ASP A 50 14.90 -3.46 0.37
N GLY A 51 14.80 -4.27 -0.68
CA GLY A 51 14.45 -5.67 -0.57
C GLY A 51 12.95 -5.93 -0.43
N PHE A 52 12.06 -4.98 -0.75
CA PHE A 52 10.60 -5.16 -0.65
C PHE A 52 9.87 -4.72 -1.91
N LYS A 53 8.92 -5.54 -2.33
CA LYS A 53 7.87 -5.11 -3.26
C LYS A 53 6.75 -4.41 -2.51
N ARG A 54 6.12 -3.42 -3.16
CA ARG A 54 5.06 -2.60 -2.56
C ARG A 54 3.91 -2.33 -3.53
N CYS A 55 2.72 -2.21 -2.95
CA CYS A 55 1.59 -1.53 -3.57
C CYS A 55 1.17 -0.42 -2.63
N ASN A 56 1.43 0.81 -3.05
CA ASN A 56 1.05 2.00 -2.31
C ASN A 56 -0.32 2.44 -2.82
N SER A 57 -1.25 2.70 -1.92
CA SER A 57 -2.57 3.21 -2.24
C SER A 57 -2.90 4.41 -1.38
N TRP A 58 -3.65 5.34 -1.93
CA TRP A 58 -3.99 6.60 -1.27
C TRP A 58 -5.50 6.71 -1.13
N ILE A 59 -6.00 6.63 0.10
CA ILE A 59 -7.41 6.84 0.39
C ILE A 59 -7.62 8.32 0.71
N LYS A 60 -8.50 8.99 -0.05
CA LYS A 60 -8.85 10.40 0.13
C LYS A 60 -10.32 10.54 0.53
N ALA A 61 -10.58 11.28 1.60
CA ALA A 61 -11.90 11.72 2.01
C ALA A 61 -12.04 13.24 1.75
N PRO A 62 -13.27 13.80 1.83
CA PRO A 62 -13.47 15.23 1.93
C PRO A 62 -12.62 15.86 3.04
N SER A 63 -12.21 17.12 2.88
CA SER A 63 -11.20 17.77 3.74
C SER A 63 -11.59 17.92 5.21
N ASP A 64 -12.89 17.89 5.51
CA ASP A 64 -13.50 17.97 6.83
C ASP A 64 -13.78 16.59 7.46
N ARG A 65 -13.51 15.50 6.73
CA ARG A 65 -13.79 14.12 7.14
C ARG A 65 -12.53 13.34 7.46
N LYS A 66 -12.72 12.26 8.22
CA LYS A 66 -11.68 11.27 8.52
C LYS A 66 -11.99 9.98 7.77
N VAL A 67 -11.01 9.10 7.65
CA VAL A 67 -11.18 7.78 7.04
C VAL A 67 -11.15 6.75 8.17
N GLU A 68 -12.15 5.89 8.23
CA GLU A 68 -12.10 4.66 9.03
C GLU A 68 -11.72 3.49 8.13
N VAL A 69 -10.74 2.70 8.57
CA VAL A 69 -10.25 1.51 7.87
C VAL A 69 -10.46 0.29 8.75
N GLU A 70 -11.06 -0.76 8.20
CA GLU A 70 -11.23 -2.07 8.84
C GLU A 70 -10.40 -3.13 8.11
N ILE A 71 -9.61 -3.89 8.87
CA ILE A 71 -8.78 -4.97 8.31
C ILE A 71 -9.64 -6.22 8.10
N VAL A 72 -9.74 -6.70 6.86
CA VAL A 72 -10.58 -7.87 6.50
C VAL A 72 -9.74 -9.13 6.27
N ALA A 73 -8.59 -9.01 5.63
CA ALA A 73 -7.66 -10.11 5.42
C ALA A 73 -6.23 -9.63 5.49
N LEU A 74 -5.36 -10.45 6.07
CA LEU A 74 -3.92 -10.24 6.15
C LEU A 74 -3.17 -11.52 5.80
N PRO A 75 -1.90 -11.41 5.38
CA PRO A 75 -1.03 -12.57 5.28
C PRO A 75 -0.96 -13.33 6.61
N ASP A 76 -1.03 -14.65 6.54
CA ASP A 76 -0.86 -15.53 7.69
C ASP A 76 0.58 -16.06 7.76
N MET A 77 1.55 -15.17 7.99
CA MET A 77 2.95 -15.51 7.76
C MET A 77 3.83 -14.84 8.81
N TYR A 78 4.69 -15.64 9.47
CA TYR A 78 5.76 -15.23 10.39
C TYR A 78 5.44 -13.93 11.15
N VAL A 79 4.54 -14.05 12.13
CA VAL A 79 4.20 -12.97 13.08
C VAL A 79 5.44 -12.67 13.91
N ASP A 80 6.33 -11.88 13.34
CA ASP A 80 7.54 -11.37 13.96
C ASP A 80 7.30 -9.94 14.42
N SER A 81 8.06 -9.51 15.42
CA SER A 81 7.99 -8.16 15.95
C SER A 81 8.15 -7.14 14.81
N GLY A 82 7.16 -6.25 14.68
CA GLY A 82 7.16 -5.17 13.68
C GLY A 82 6.82 -5.58 12.24
N CYS A 83 6.33 -6.81 12.00
CA CYS A 83 5.87 -7.26 10.68
C CYS A 83 6.92 -7.10 9.57
N LYS A 84 8.16 -7.53 9.84
CA LYS A 84 9.33 -7.19 9.00
C LYS A 84 9.43 -7.89 7.63
N TYR A 85 8.56 -8.85 7.33
CA TYR A 85 8.65 -9.66 6.09
C TYR A 85 7.52 -9.38 5.09
N ALA A 86 6.31 -9.22 5.58
CA ALA A 86 5.16 -8.85 4.77
C ALA A 86 4.11 -8.27 5.70
N GLY A 87 3.27 -7.40 5.16
CA GLY A 87 2.20 -6.82 5.95
C GLY A 87 1.53 -5.65 5.27
N LEU A 88 0.68 -5.02 6.07
CA LEU A 88 -0.09 -3.84 5.75
C LEU A 88 0.35 -2.70 6.68
N GLU A 89 0.84 -1.59 6.11
CA GLU A 89 1.06 -0.34 6.84
C GLU A 89 -0.07 0.65 6.55
N ILE A 90 -0.68 1.19 7.59
CA ILE A 90 -1.73 2.22 7.49
C ILE A 90 -1.23 3.50 8.19
N LYS A 91 -1.09 4.58 7.43
CA LYS A 91 -0.56 5.87 7.94
C LYS A 91 -1.70 6.79 8.38
N ALA A 92 -2.32 6.45 9.51
CA ALA A 92 -3.47 7.16 10.07
C ALA A 92 -3.11 8.41 10.92
N HIS A 93 -1.83 8.62 11.24
CA HIS A 93 -1.35 9.80 11.99
C HIS A 93 -1.45 11.09 11.16
N THR A 94 -1.42 12.26 11.82
CA THR A 94 -1.42 13.55 11.14
C THR A 94 -0.18 13.73 10.25
N ASP A 95 1.01 13.52 10.82
CA ASP A 95 2.28 13.55 10.09
C ASP A 95 2.49 12.23 9.32
N LYS A 96 2.39 12.30 8.00
CA LYS A 96 2.57 11.14 7.10
C LYS A 96 4.03 10.73 6.91
N ARG A 97 4.99 11.48 7.45
CA ARG A 97 6.41 11.09 7.41
C ARG A 97 6.73 10.03 8.46
N LEU A 98 5.92 9.92 9.51
CA LEU A 98 6.05 8.89 10.54
C LEU A 98 5.68 7.52 9.99
N THR A 99 6.31 6.46 10.50
CA THR A 99 5.90 5.09 10.21
C THR A 99 4.45 4.87 10.66
N GLY A 100 3.65 4.24 9.81
CA GLY A 100 2.26 3.92 10.12
C GLY A 100 2.13 2.70 11.03
N TYR A 101 0.88 2.35 11.34
CA TYR A 101 0.54 1.13 12.04
C TYR A 101 0.75 -0.07 11.11
N ARG A 102 1.54 -1.06 11.54
CA ARG A 102 1.87 -2.25 10.75
C ARG A 102 1.14 -3.48 11.28
N PHE A 103 0.52 -4.23 10.36
CA PHE A 103 -0.23 -5.44 10.66
C PHE A 103 0.17 -6.60 9.76
N CYS A 104 0.25 -7.79 10.33
CA CYS A 104 0.66 -9.02 9.64
C CYS A 104 0.15 -10.28 10.35
N SER A 105 -0.78 -10.13 11.30
CA SER A 105 -1.36 -11.25 12.04
C SER A 105 -2.84 -11.37 11.75
N LYS A 106 -3.33 -12.61 11.63
CA LYS A 106 -4.77 -12.90 11.63
C LYS A 106 -5.49 -12.38 12.88
N LYS A 107 -4.77 -12.17 14.00
CA LYS A 107 -5.31 -11.57 15.23
C LYS A 107 -5.69 -10.09 15.06
N ASP A 108 -5.21 -9.45 14.01
CA ASP A 108 -5.51 -8.05 13.69
C ASP A 108 -6.71 -7.90 12.76
N ILE A 109 -7.30 -9.00 12.27
CA ILE A 109 -8.53 -8.98 11.47
C ILE A 109 -9.67 -8.40 12.35
N ASN A 110 -10.54 -7.59 11.72
CA ASN A 110 -11.59 -6.78 12.35
C ASN A 110 -11.10 -5.63 13.22
N LYS A 111 -9.78 -5.36 13.30
CA LYS A 111 -9.31 -4.11 13.90
C LYS A 111 -9.67 -2.95 13.00
N ARG A 112 -10.02 -1.83 13.65
CA ARG A 112 -10.38 -0.58 13.00
C ARG A 112 -9.43 0.53 13.41
N LEU A 113 -9.12 1.40 12.45
CA LEU A 113 -8.34 2.61 12.66
C LEU A 113 -9.09 3.79 12.06
N ILE A 114 -9.28 4.84 12.86
CA ILE A 114 -9.77 6.13 12.38
C ILE A 114 -8.56 7.04 12.19
N SER A 115 -8.45 7.65 11.02
CA SER A 115 -7.38 8.59 10.71
C SER A 115 -7.56 9.93 11.41
N ASN A 116 -6.45 10.65 11.59
CA ASN A 116 -6.48 12.04 12.08
C ASN A 116 -6.67 13.07 10.95
N THR A 117 -6.73 12.64 9.69
CA THR A 117 -6.82 13.50 8.50
C THR A 117 -7.61 12.82 7.38
N SER A 118 -8.07 13.59 6.40
CA SER A 118 -8.79 13.08 5.23
C SER A 118 -7.94 12.25 4.24
N PHE A 119 -6.61 12.27 4.36
CA PHE A 119 -5.70 11.49 3.51
C PHE A 119 -5.06 10.35 4.28
N VAL A 120 -5.14 9.12 3.76
CA VAL A 120 -4.56 7.92 4.37
C VAL A 120 -3.78 7.10 3.33
N PRO A 121 -2.44 7.16 3.37
CA PRO A 121 -1.60 6.20 2.69
C PRO A 121 -1.74 4.80 3.31
N VAL A 122 -1.93 3.82 2.44
CA VAL A 122 -1.95 2.40 2.74
C VAL A 122 -0.86 1.74 1.92
N ILE A 123 -0.02 0.93 2.56
CA ILE A 123 1.11 0.28 1.91
C ILE A 123 1.04 -1.21 2.20
N THR A 124 0.78 -2.01 1.16
CA THR A 124 0.98 -3.46 1.24
C THR A 124 2.40 -3.75 0.80
N TYR A 125 3.17 -4.48 1.61
CA TYR A 125 4.57 -4.80 1.30
C TYR A 125 4.85 -6.28 1.49
N ASN A 126 5.79 -6.81 0.70
CA ASN A 126 6.17 -8.21 0.74
C ASN A 126 7.60 -8.42 0.24
N ARG A 127 8.39 -9.18 1.02
CA ARG A 127 9.73 -9.66 0.61
C ARG A 127 9.90 -11.17 0.67
N LEU A 128 8.80 -11.90 0.86
CA LEU A 128 8.79 -13.36 0.90
C LEU A 128 8.66 -13.88 -0.54
N GLN A 129 9.32 -14.99 -0.85
CA GLN A 129 9.30 -15.64 -2.18
C GLN A 129 7.96 -16.36 -2.43
N ARG A 130 6.84 -15.65 -2.30
CA ARG A 130 5.45 -16.10 -2.49
C ARG A 130 4.49 -14.90 -2.48
N SER A 131 3.28 -15.10 -2.99
CA SER A 131 2.22 -14.10 -2.93
C SER A 131 1.52 -14.03 -1.57
N VAL A 132 1.16 -12.81 -1.16
CA VAL A 132 0.29 -12.53 -0.01
C VAL A 132 -1.00 -11.86 -0.45
N ASN A 133 -2.11 -12.18 0.21
CA ASN A 133 -3.36 -11.45 0.05
C ASN A 133 -3.56 -10.52 1.25
N THR A 134 -3.88 -9.26 0.99
CA THR A 134 -4.33 -8.28 1.97
C THR A 134 -5.63 -7.66 1.50
N LYS A 135 -6.61 -7.55 2.40
CA LYS A 135 -7.91 -6.95 2.13
C LYS A 135 -8.30 -6.03 3.27
N LEU A 136 -8.81 -4.85 2.93
CA LEU A 136 -9.36 -3.91 3.88
C LEU A 136 -10.68 -3.35 3.36
N LYS A 137 -11.47 -2.83 4.28
CA LYS A 137 -12.60 -1.95 4.00
C LYS A 137 -12.29 -0.56 4.48
N TYR A 138 -12.85 0.43 3.79
CA TYR A 138 -12.69 1.82 4.15
C TYR A 138 -13.95 2.61 3.83
N HIS A 139 -14.18 3.67 4.59
CA HIS A 139 -15.18 4.70 4.32
C HIS A 139 -14.76 5.98 5.06
N TYR A 140 -15.45 7.09 4.85
CA TYR A 140 -15.24 8.29 5.65
C TYR A 140 -16.25 8.43 6.80
N VAL A 141 -15.80 9.11 7.84
CA VAL A 141 -16.58 9.50 9.03
C VAL A 141 -16.46 11.00 9.29
#